data_AF-A0A943YVL8-F1
#
_entry.id   AF-A0A943YVL8-F1
#
_cell.length_a   1.000
_cell.length_b   1.000
_cell.length_c   1.000
_cell.angle_alpha   90.00
_cell.angle_beta   90.00
_cell.angle_gamma   90.00
#
_symmetry.space_group_name_H-M   'P 1'
#
loop_
_entity.id
_entity.type
_entity.pdbx_description
1 polymer ?
#
loop_
_entity_poly.entity_id
_entity_poly.type
_entity_poly.pdbx_seq_one_letter_code
_entity_poly.pdbx_strand_id
1 'polypeptide(L)'
;MRLAYFTDKALERLLADIDKNKERYLGDDEWLDTYFYGFGDYFKYSSVSVDMFSPYYATEGKLSNIQKSDEDYNNIVKLYDAFKALTPWQAANPNMWTYLCHSVPEFRKYIKHRWLDDVRDNTIRTRFFVTSSESLRNDNALSRLWWYGYLTYDKDADNPYHLTRILMINETVATDVIDTLNRTNFNRIKGVLLAIDEFKDELNPREPIIKYVREANKSLNRYAAVTALNFLTYDEIRSIALGFLRKSREGR
;
A
#
# COMPACT_ATOMS: atom_id res chain seq x y z
N MET A 1 14.47 15.43 -2.91
CA MET A 1 14.74 14.93 -4.28
C MET A 1 13.71 15.44 -5.29
N ARG A 2 14.15 15.76 -6.51
CA ARG A 2 13.26 16.08 -7.64
C ARG A 2 12.69 14.78 -8.21
N LEU A 3 11.38 14.70 -8.40
CA LEU A 3 10.72 13.50 -8.87
C LEU A 3 10.84 13.33 -10.39
N ALA A 4 11.09 12.11 -10.82
CA ALA A 4 11.09 11.69 -12.21
C ALA A 4 10.07 10.57 -12.44
N TYR A 5 9.73 10.34 -13.71
CA TYR A 5 8.74 9.37 -14.14
C TYR A 5 9.10 8.81 -15.52
N PHE A 6 8.74 7.56 -15.78
CA PHE A 6 8.92 6.94 -17.09
C PHE A 6 8.04 7.62 -18.15
N THR A 7 8.50 7.65 -19.40
CA THR A 7 7.61 7.92 -20.52
C THR A 7 6.66 6.73 -20.72
N ASP A 8 5.47 6.95 -21.27
CA ASP A 8 4.49 5.87 -21.49
C ASP A 8 5.09 4.73 -22.32
N LYS A 9 5.81 5.08 -23.40
CA LYS A 9 6.52 4.12 -24.25
C LYS A 9 7.55 3.28 -23.49
N ALA A 10 8.32 3.92 -22.59
CA ALA A 10 9.31 3.21 -21.80
C ALA A 10 8.66 2.25 -20.81
N LEU A 11 7.59 2.69 -20.13
CA LEU A 11 6.83 1.87 -19.19
C LEU A 11 6.20 0.66 -19.89
N GLU A 12 5.49 0.88 -21.00
CA GLU A 12 4.83 -0.18 -21.78
C GLU A 12 5.84 -1.24 -22.23
N ARG A 13 7.00 -0.79 -22.73
CA ARG A 13 8.07 -1.68 -23.18
C ARG A 13 8.64 -2.51 -22.02
N LEU A 14 8.97 -1.86 -20.91
CA LEU A 14 9.55 -2.51 -19.74
C LEU A 14 8.58 -3.53 -19.13
N LEU A 15 7.28 -3.20 -19.12
CA LEU A 15 6.21 -4.08 -18.67
C LEU A 15 6.03 -5.32 -19.57
N ALA A 16 6.18 -5.16 -20.88
CA ALA A 16 6.11 -6.26 -21.85
C ALA A 16 7.36 -7.17 -21.77
N ASP A 17 8.51 -6.62 -21.38
CA ASP A 17 9.79 -7.32 -21.31
C ASP A 17 10.14 -7.81 -19.90
N ILE A 18 9.18 -7.90 -18.95
CA ILE A 18 9.45 -8.45 -17.60
C ILE A 18 10.14 -9.81 -17.70
N ASP A 19 9.64 -10.69 -18.57
CA ASP A 19 10.17 -12.05 -18.69
C ASP A 19 11.61 -12.09 -19.20
N LYS A 20 11.99 -11.13 -20.04
CA LYS A 20 13.33 -11.01 -20.60
C LYS A 20 14.33 -10.41 -19.62
N ASN A 21 13.84 -9.72 -18.59
CA ASN A 21 14.66 -8.98 -17.63
C ASN A 21 14.64 -9.58 -16.22
N LYS A 22 14.06 -10.76 -16.00
CA LYS A 22 13.92 -11.38 -14.65
C LYS A 22 15.22 -11.38 -13.87
N GLU A 23 16.31 -11.84 -14.48
CA GLU A 23 17.63 -11.91 -13.84
C GLU A 23 18.14 -10.52 -13.40
N ARG A 24 17.83 -9.47 -14.17
CA ARG A 24 18.21 -8.09 -13.84
C ARG A 24 17.46 -7.55 -12.62
N TYR A 25 16.23 -7.99 -12.39
CA TYR A 25 15.49 -7.65 -11.16
C TYR A 25 16.05 -8.34 -9.92
N LEU A 26 16.74 -9.48 -10.08
CA LEU A 26 17.39 -10.20 -8.97
C LEU A 26 18.76 -9.62 -8.65
N GLY A 27 19.45 -9.10 -9.66
CA GLY A 27 20.74 -8.44 -9.53
C GLY A 27 20.71 -7.14 -8.72
N ASP A 28 21.89 -6.61 -8.42
CA ASP A 28 22.07 -5.31 -7.75
C ASP A 28 22.53 -4.21 -8.72
N ASP A 29 22.95 -4.58 -9.93
CA ASP A 29 23.52 -3.68 -10.92
C ASP A 29 22.48 -2.66 -11.44
N GLU A 30 22.95 -1.46 -11.77
CA GLU A 30 22.16 -0.52 -12.57
C GLU A 30 22.06 -1.02 -14.01
N TRP A 31 20.83 -1.16 -14.53
CA TRP A 31 20.62 -1.78 -15.83
C TRP A 31 19.66 -1.01 -16.75
N LEU A 32 18.98 0.02 -16.26
CA LEU A 32 17.99 0.76 -17.05
C LEU A 32 18.63 1.50 -18.24
N ASP A 33 19.76 2.19 -18.02
CA ASP A 33 20.45 2.92 -19.10
C ASP A 33 20.92 1.98 -20.20
N THR A 34 21.47 0.81 -19.83
CA THR A 34 21.86 -0.24 -20.77
C THR A 34 20.66 -0.83 -21.51
N TYR A 35 19.53 -1.04 -20.81
CA TYR A 35 18.31 -1.57 -21.42
C TYR A 35 17.67 -0.61 -22.42
N PHE A 36 17.65 0.69 -22.08
CA PHE A 36 17.08 1.75 -22.92
C PHE A 36 18.08 2.36 -23.91
N TYR A 37 19.31 1.86 -23.98
CA TYR A 37 20.29 2.32 -24.95
C TYR A 37 19.76 2.20 -26.38
N GLY A 38 19.79 3.31 -27.13
CA GLY A 38 19.27 3.38 -28.49
C GLY A 38 17.75 3.58 -28.61
N PHE A 39 17.00 3.64 -27.51
CA PHE A 39 15.55 3.88 -27.50
C PHE A 39 15.14 5.32 -27.18
N GLY A 40 16.12 6.22 -27.02
CA GLY A 40 15.91 7.63 -26.65
C GLY A 40 15.62 7.81 -25.16
N ASP A 41 15.10 9.00 -24.80
CA ASP A 41 14.82 9.34 -23.41
C ASP A 41 13.69 8.47 -22.83
N TYR A 42 14.02 7.66 -21.82
CA TYR A 42 13.08 6.74 -21.20
C TYR A 42 12.35 7.35 -19.98
N PHE A 43 12.80 8.49 -19.48
CA PHE A 43 12.19 9.17 -18.33
C PHE A 43 12.25 10.69 -18.47
N LYS A 44 11.48 11.40 -17.63
CA LYS A 44 11.49 12.87 -17.52
C LYS A 44 11.46 13.29 -16.07
N TYR A 45 12.00 14.47 -15.78
CA TYR A 45 11.85 15.12 -14.48
C TYR A 45 10.58 15.95 -14.43
N SER A 46 9.82 15.81 -13.35
CA SER A 46 8.71 16.69 -13.02
C SER A 46 9.20 18.00 -12.39
N SER A 47 8.32 18.99 -12.20
CA SER A 47 8.60 20.16 -11.36
C SER A 47 8.44 19.89 -9.86
N VAL A 48 7.96 18.70 -9.50
CA VAL A 48 7.65 18.33 -8.11
C VAL A 48 8.91 17.83 -7.42
N SER A 49 9.11 18.28 -6.19
CA SER A 49 10.15 17.79 -5.30
C SER A 49 9.53 17.32 -3.99
N VAL A 50 10.13 16.29 -3.42
CA VAL A 50 9.75 15.69 -2.13
C VAL A 50 10.99 15.55 -1.27
N ASP A 51 10.84 15.25 0.02
CA ASP A 51 11.99 14.98 0.88
C ASP A 51 12.62 13.63 0.56
N MET A 52 13.82 13.41 1.10
CA MET A 52 14.50 12.12 0.95
C MET A 52 13.78 11.05 1.78
N PHE A 53 13.50 9.92 1.15
CA PHE A 53 12.99 8.73 1.82
C PHE A 53 14.07 7.65 1.80
N SER A 54 14.34 7.04 2.95
CA SER A 54 15.20 5.87 3.08
C SER A 54 14.37 4.72 3.66
N PRO A 55 14.16 3.63 2.90
CA PRO A 55 13.39 2.49 3.39
C PRO A 55 13.98 1.89 4.66
N TYR A 56 13.11 1.41 5.53
CA TYR A 56 13.44 0.62 6.70
C TYR A 56 13.32 -0.87 6.37
N TYR A 57 14.42 -1.59 6.54
CA TYR A 57 14.50 -3.04 6.49
C TYR A 57 15.61 -3.46 7.46
N ALA A 58 15.25 -4.12 8.55
CA ALA A 58 16.19 -4.42 9.64
C ALA A 58 16.33 -5.92 9.90
N THR A 59 15.36 -6.70 9.44
CA THR A 59 15.35 -8.14 9.63
C THR A 59 16.22 -8.82 8.58
N GLU A 60 17.06 -9.78 8.99
CA GLU A 60 17.76 -10.65 8.05
C GLU A 60 16.94 -11.91 7.73
N GLY A 61 17.01 -12.35 6.47
CA GLY A 61 16.34 -13.57 6.01
C GLY A 61 14.82 -13.45 5.88
N LYS A 62 14.15 -14.60 5.83
CA LYS A 62 12.72 -14.68 5.52
C LYS A 62 11.87 -14.06 6.63
N LEU A 63 11.19 -12.97 6.30
CA LEU A 63 10.31 -12.24 7.23
C LEU A 63 9.06 -13.05 7.62
N SER A 64 8.75 -13.08 8.91
CA SER A 64 7.43 -13.46 9.42
C SER A 64 6.36 -12.41 9.09
N ASN A 65 5.07 -12.75 9.20
CA ASN A 65 3.97 -11.80 8.95
C ASN A 65 3.99 -10.59 9.90
N ILE A 66 4.47 -10.78 11.13
CA ILE A 66 4.59 -9.70 12.12
C ILE A 66 5.70 -8.74 11.71
N GLN A 67 6.88 -9.26 11.36
CA GLN A 67 8.00 -8.44 10.89
C GLN A 67 7.66 -7.68 9.61
N LYS A 68 6.99 -8.32 8.66
CA LYS A 68 6.48 -7.67 7.45
C LYS A 68 5.60 -6.46 7.78
N SER A 69 4.63 -6.64 8.67
CA SER A 69 3.67 -5.58 9.00
C SER A 69 4.32 -4.44 9.80
N ASP A 70 5.29 -4.76 10.66
CA ASP A 70 6.07 -3.76 11.41
C ASP A 70 7.00 -2.95 10.49
N GLU A 71 7.74 -3.61 9.59
CA GLU A 71 8.57 -2.94 8.60
C GLU A 71 7.71 -2.08 7.65
N ASP A 72 6.56 -2.59 7.20
CA ASP A 72 5.62 -1.84 6.36
C ASP A 72 5.06 -0.61 7.10
N TYR A 73 4.71 -0.72 8.39
CA TYR A 73 4.30 0.43 9.21
C TYR A 73 5.38 1.53 9.24
N ASN A 74 6.63 1.15 9.57
CA ASN A 74 7.74 2.10 9.62
C ASN A 74 7.99 2.77 8.25
N ASN A 75 7.87 1.99 7.16
CA ASN A 75 8.00 2.49 5.80
C ASN A 75 6.85 3.42 5.40
N ILE A 76 5.61 3.15 5.81
CA ILE A 76 4.47 4.05 5.58
C ILE A 76 4.70 5.39 6.24
N VAL A 77 5.10 5.40 7.52
CA VAL A 77 5.36 6.65 8.27
C VAL A 77 6.42 7.47 7.55
N LYS A 78 7.59 6.86 7.30
CA LYS A 78 8.73 7.53 6.65
C LYS A 78 8.43 8.02 5.24
N LEU A 79 7.81 7.18 4.40
CA LEU A 79 7.51 7.54 3.02
C LEU A 79 6.43 8.61 2.97
N TYR A 80 5.36 8.46 3.76
CA TYR A 80 4.27 9.44 3.75
C TYR A 80 4.74 10.79 4.27
N ASP A 81 5.55 10.86 5.34
CA ASP A 81 6.09 12.14 5.80
C ASP A 81 6.98 12.79 4.73
N ALA A 82 7.88 12.02 4.11
CA ALA A 82 8.77 12.56 3.08
C ALA A 82 8.03 13.03 1.81
N PHE A 83 6.92 12.37 1.46
CA PHE A 83 6.15 12.62 0.24
C PHE A 83 4.81 13.31 0.54
N LYS A 84 4.62 13.86 1.74
CA LYS A 84 3.34 14.39 2.23
C LYS A 84 2.81 15.56 1.42
N ALA A 85 3.71 16.32 0.80
CA ALA A 85 3.38 17.46 -0.04
C ALA A 85 2.73 17.06 -1.39
N LEU A 86 2.78 15.77 -1.77
CA LEU A 86 2.11 15.31 -2.97
C LEU A 86 0.60 15.46 -2.85
N THR A 87 -0.03 15.96 -3.90
CA THR A 87 -1.48 15.89 -4.01
C THR A 87 -1.92 14.48 -4.40
N PRO A 88 -3.17 14.06 -4.09
CA PRO A 88 -3.69 12.78 -4.57
C PRO A 88 -3.63 12.62 -6.08
N TRP A 89 -3.71 13.71 -6.84
CA TRP A 89 -3.58 13.71 -8.28
C TRP A 89 -2.14 13.40 -8.74
N GLN A 90 -1.14 13.99 -8.09
CA GLN A 90 0.27 13.66 -8.34
C GLN A 90 0.62 12.23 -7.93
N ALA A 91 0.14 11.82 -6.75
CA ALA A 91 0.32 10.46 -6.25
C ALA A 91 -0.51 9.41 -7.02
N ALA A 92 -1.41 9.82 -7.92
CA ALA A 92 -2.10 8.93 -8.84
C ALA A 92 -1.29 8.61 -10.11
N ASN A 93 -0.11 9.19 -10.31
CA ASN A 93 0.71 8.96 -11.49
C ASN A 93 1.41 7.58 -11.44
N PRO A 94 1.02 6.60 -12.28
CA PRO A 94 1.61 5.26 -12.27
C PRO A 94 3.07 5.25 -12.72
N ASN A 95 3.44 6.13 -13.66
CA ASN A 95 4.78 6.20 -14.24
C ASN A 95 5.82 6.68 -13.23
N MET A 96 5.42 7.54 -12.30
CA MET A 96 6.27 8.04 -11.23
C MET A 96 6.63 6.92 -10.26
N TRP A 97 5.63 6.22 -9.71
CA TRP A 97 5.88 5.13 -8.77
C TRP A 97 6.65 3.98 -9.42
N THR A 98 6.29 3.64 -10.65
CA THR A 98 7.02 2.63 -11.43
C THR A 98 8.48 3.07 -11.62
N TYR A 99 8.73 4.32 -12.01
CA TYR A 99 10.10 4.85 -12.14
C TYR A 99 10.90 4.76 -10.84
N LEU A 100 10.32 5.18 -9.71
CA LEU A 100 10.99 5.14 -8.41
C LEU A 100 11.35 3.71 -8.00
N CYS A 101 10.44 2.75 -8.19
CA CYS A 101 10.70 1.34 -7.91
C CYS A 101 11.87 0.76 -8.71
N HIS A 102 12.17 1.31 -9.90
CA HIS A 102 13.22 0.79 -10.78
C HIS A 102 14.52 1.59 -10.72
N SER A 103 14.45 2.90 -10.55
CA SER A 103 15.60 3.79 -10.81
C SER A 103 16.36 4.17 -9.54
N VAL A 104 15.80 3.91 -8.36
CA VAL A 104 16.41 4.24 -7.08
C VAL A 104 16.95 2.94 -6.43
N PRO A 105 18.28 2.78 -6.29
CA PRO A 105 18.87 1.53 -5.78
C PRO A 105 18.33 1.10 -4.41
N GLU A 106 18.13 2.04 -3.50
CA GLU A 106 17.62 1.79 -2.15
C GLU A 106 16.19 1.23 -2.18
N PHE A 107 15.37 1.72 -3.12
CA PHE A 107 13.99 1.27 -3.28
C PHE A 107 13.95 -0.11 -3.90
N ARG A 108 14.80 -0.39 -4.91
CA ARG A 108 14.97 -1.75 -5.44
C ARG A 108 15.33 -2.72 -4.32
N LYS A 109 16.36 -2.41 -3.51
CA LYS A 109 16.79 -3.24 -2.38
C LYS A 109 15.66 -3.55 -1.40
N TYR A 110 14.87 -2.54 -1.02
CA TYR A 110 13.67 -2.73 -0.20
C TYR A 110 12.66 -3.69 -0.85
N ILE A 111 12.36 -3.52 -2.14
CA ILE A 111 11.41 -4.38 -2.85
C ILE A 111 11.92 -5.83 -2.89
N LYS A 112 13.22 -6.02 -3.15
CA LYS A 112 13.84 -7.35 -3.14
C LYS A 112 13.71 -8.01 -1.79
N HIS A 113 14.13 -7.31 -0.72
CA HIS A 113 14.04 -7.76 0.66
C HIS A 113 12.62 -8.20 1.05
N ARG A 114 11.61 -7.43 0.66
CA ARG A 114 10.24 -7.66 1.12
C ARG A 114 9.48 -8.72 0.32
N TRP A 115 9.82 -8.95 -0.96
CA TRP A 115 9.03 -9.79 -1.86
C TRP A 115 9.79 -10.78 -2.76
N LEU A 116 11.11 -10.68 -2.94
CA LEU A 116 11.85 -11.50 -3.93
C LEU A 116 12.57 -12.73 -3.36
N ASP A 117 12.21 -13.20 -2.16
CA ASP A 117 12.70 -14.48 -1.62
C ASP A 117 12.18 -15.72 -2.42
N ASP A 118 11.03 -15.61 -3.09
CA ASP A 118 10.43 -16.65 -3.96
C ASP A 118 9.86 -16.00 -5.23
N VAL A 119 10.74 -15.75 -6.21
CA VAL A 119 10.40 -14.89 -7.36
C VAL A 119 9.44 -15.58 -8.30
N ARG A 120 8.26 -14.96 -8.46
CA ARG A 120 7.31 -15.26 -9.53
C ARG A 120 7.23 -14.05 -10.45
N ASP A 121 6.95 -14.27 -11.72
CA ASP A 121 6.81 -13.19 -12.71
C ASP A 121 5.77 -12.17 -12.28
N ASN A 122 4.69 -12.67 -11.67
CA ASN A 122 3.64 -11.83 -11.13
C ASN A 122 4.12 -10.95 -9.97
N THR A 123 5.13 -11.37 -9.20
CA THR A 123 5.72 -10.56 -8.12
C THR A 123 6.40 -9.32 -8.68
N ILE A 124 7.22 -9.46 -9.73
CA ILE A 124 7.85 -8.30 -10.40
C ILE A 124 6.77 -7.37 -10.94
N ARG A 125 5.81 -7.91 -11.70
CA ARG A 125 4.70 -7.14 -12.27
C ARG A 125 3.95 -6.33 -11.20
N THR A 126 3.59 -6.95 -10.09
CA THR A 126 2.75 -6.31 -9.06
C THR A 126 3.52 -5.36 -8.16
N ARG A 127 4.80 -5.61 -7.87
CA ARG A 127 5.56 -4.80 -6.90
C ARG A 127 6.34 -3.66 -7.53
N PHE A 128 6.83 -3.84 -8.75
CA PHE A 128 7.60 -2.81 -9.45
C PHE A 128 6.75 -1.89 -10.33
N PHE A 129 5.61 -2.38 -10.84
CA PHE A 129 4.76 -1.61 -11.76
C PHE A 129 3.43 -1.24 -11.12
N VAL A 130 2.85 -0.14 -11.58
CA VAL A 130 1.45 0.19 -11.36
C VAL A 130 0.68 -0.14 -12.64
N THR A 131 -0.13 -1.21 -12.61
CA THR A 131 -0.85 -1.69 -13.81
C THR A 131 -2.35 -1.35 -13.82
N SER A 132 -2.88 -0.84 -12.71
CA SER A 132 -4.28 -0.44 -12.54
C SER A 132 -4.44 0.50 -11.35
N SER A 133 -5.64 1.06 -11.19
CA SER A 133 -6.03 1.86 -10.03
C SER A 133 -5.94 1.08 -8.70
N GLU A 134 -6.25 -0.21 -8.72
CA GLU A 134 -6.11 -1.13 -7.59
C GLU A 134 -4.62 -1.36 -7.27
N SER A 135 -3.81 -1.61 -8.30
CA SER A 135 -2.38 -1.85 -8.18
C SER A 135 -1.66 -0.63 -7.58
N LEU A 136 -2.09 0.58 -7.93
CA LEU A 136 -1.60 1.82 -7.36
C LEU A 136 -1.79 1.89 -5.84
N ARG A 137 -2.85 1.32 -5.28
CA ARG A 137 -3.20 1.48 -3.86
C ARG A 137 -2.73 0.33 -2.98
N ASN A 138 -2.62 -0.88 -3.52
CA ASN A 138 -2.34 -2.08 -2.72
C ASN A 138 -1.13 -2.91 -3.19
N ASP A 139 -0.75 -2.81 -4.47
CA ASP A 139 0.22 -3.76 -5.04
C ASP A 139 1.61 -3.16 -5.18
N ASN A 140 1.74 -2.02 -5.88
CA ASN A 140 3.05 -1.42 -6.11
C ASN A 140 3.70 -1.03 -4.77
N ALA A 141 4.96 -1.41 -4.63
CA ALA A 141 5.64 -1.44 -3.34
C ALA A 141 5.76 -0.08 -2.67
N LEU A 142 5.94 1.00 -3.44
CA LEU A 142 6.10 2.34 -2.90
C LEU A 142 4.77 3.09 -2.85
N SER A 143 3.95 2.99 -3.90
CA SER A 143 2.69 3.73 -3.97
C SER A 143 1.73 3.29 -2.87
N ARG A 144 1.69 1.99 -2.52
CA ARG A 144 0.86 1.49 -1.42
C ARG A 144 1.21 2.16 -0.09
N LEU A 145 2.50 2.42 0.16
CA LEU A 145 2.96 3.06 1.39
C LEU A 145 2.40 4.49 1.48
N TRP A 146 2.43 5.22 0.36
CA TRP A 146 1.88 6.57 0.30
C TRP A 146 0.37 6.58 0.50
N TRP A 147 -0.36 5.70 -0.19
CA TRP A 147 -1.83 5.65 -0.09
C TRP A 147 -2.30 5.19 1.29
N TYR A 148 -1.59 4.25 1.92
CA TYR A 148 -1.92 3.84 3.29
C TYR A 148 -1.70 4.98 4.26
N GLY A 149 -0.57 5.69 4.17
CA GLY A 149 -0.33 6.90 4.95
C GLY A 149 -1.40 7.96 4.71
N TYR A 150 -1.67 8.31 3.45
CA TYR A 150 -2.67 9.30 3.07
C TYR A 150 -4.07 9.00 3.62
N LEU A 151 -4.51 7.75 3.52
CA LEU A 151 -5.86 7.34 3.94
C LEU A 151 -6.01 7.19 5.46
N THR A 152 -4.91 7.08 6.21
CA THR A 152 -4.93 6.80 7.65
C THR A 152 -4.27 7.87 8.50
N TYR A 153 -3.66 8.89 7.90
CA TYR A 153 -3.08 10.00 8.64
C TYR A 153 -4.17 10.89 9.25
N ASP A 154 -4.22 10.93 10.58
CA ASP A 154 -5.17 11.74 11.34
C ASP A 154 -4.45 12.93 11.94
N LYS A 155 -4.49 14.07 11.25
CA LYS A 155 -3.79 15.30 11.65
C LYS A 155 -4.26 15.86 13.01
N ASP A 156 -5.46 15.50 13.46
CA ASP A 156 -6.09 16.06 14.64
C ASP A 156 -5.90 15.17 15.89
N ALA A 157 -5.24 14.01 15.74
CA ALA A 157 -4.94 13.07 16.84
C ALA A 157 -3.53 13.29 17.41
N ASP A 158 -3.35 13.01 18.71
CA ASP A 158 -2.04 13.08 19.39
C ASP A 158 -0.98 12.21 18.71
N ASN A 159 -1.37 11.03 18.24
CA ASN A 159 -0.58 10.19 17.34
C ASN A 159 -1.23 10.17 15.96
N PRO A 160 -0.70 10.93 14.97
CA PRO A 160 -1.30 11.01 13.66
C PRO A 160 -1.33 9.70 12.87
N TYR A 161 -0.50 8.73 13.23
CA TYR A 161 -0.41 7.42 12.58
C TYR A 161 -1.10 6.30 13.37
N HIS A 162 -1.98 6.62 14.33
CA HIS A 162 -2.68 5.60 15.11
C HIS A 162 -3.53 4.67 14.23
N LEU A 163 -4.26 5.21 13.25
CA LEU A 163 -5.04 4.40 12.29
C LEU A 163 -4.12 3.56 11.39
N THR A 164 -2.95 4.07 11.01
CA THR A 164 -1.96 3.29 10.25
C THR A 164 -1.47 2.08 11.04
N ARG A 165 -1.27 2.25 12.36
CA ARG A 165 -0.89 1.16 13.26
C ARG A 165 -1.95 0.07 13.30
N ILE A 166 -3.22 0.46 13.33
CA ILE A 166 -4.36 -0.48 13.29
C ILE A 166 -4.45 -1.17 11.92
N LEU A 167 -4.29 -0.42 10.83
CA LEU A 167 -4.28 -0.99 9.48
C LEU A 167 -3.18 -2.06 9.33
N MET A 168 -2.03 -1.83 9.98
CA MET A 168 -0.86 -2.71 9.94
C MET A 168 -0.81 -3.78 11.03
N ILE A 169 -1.94 -4.17 11.62
CA ILE A 169 -2.00 -5.42 12.39
C ILE A 169 -1.72 -6.64 11.51
N ASN A 170 -2.10 -6.57 10.23
CA ASN A 170 -1.86 -7.61 9.24
C ASN A 170 -2.04 -7.07 7.81
N GLU A 171 -1.17 -7.48 6.89
CA GLU A 171 -1.28 -7.11 5.47
C GLU A 171 -2.64 -7.47 4.84
N THR A 172 -3.25 -8.60 5.22
CA THR A 172 -4.56 -9.00 4.72
C THR A 172 -5.68 -8.07 5.20
N VAL A 173 -5.59 -7.62 6.45
CA VAL A 173 -6.53 -6.63 7.00
C VAL A 173 -6.41 -5.32 6.23
N ALA A 174 -5.17 -4.89 5.93
CA ALA A 174 -4.94 -3.69 5.13
C ALA A 174 -5.58 -3.79 3.75
N THR A 175 -5.37 -4.89 3.03
CA THR A 175 -6.00 -5.13 1.73
C THR A 175 -7.52 -5.12 1.85
N ASP A 176 -8.10 -5.87 2.81
CA ASP A 176 -9.56 -5.98 2.96
C ASP A 176 -10.21 -4.62 3.32
N VAL A 177 -9.50 -3.73 4.04
CA VAL A 177 -9.98 -2.38 4.41
C VAL A 177 -9.82 -1.38 3.26
N ILE A 178 -8.71 -1.44 2.51
CA ILE A 178 -8.41 -0.47 1.43
C ILE A 178 -9.08 -0.84 0.12
N ASP A 179 -9.21 -2.13 -0.20
CA ASP A 179 -9.84 -2.63 -1.43
C ASP A 179 -11.36 -2.79 -1.29
N THR A 180 -12.04 -1.67 -1.09
CA THR A 180 -13.46 -1.62 -0.77
C THR A 180 -14.19 -0.53 -1.57
N LEU A 181 -15.52 -0.67 -1.64
CA LEU A 181 -16.40 0.39 -2.13
C LEU A 181 -16.26 1.63 -1.24
N ASN A 182 -16.31 2.82 -1.84
CA ASN A 182 -16.14 4.10 -1.14
C ASN A 182 -14.83 4.22 -0.35
N ARG A 183 -13.75 3.53 -0.78
CA ARG A 183 -12.41 3.61 -0.18
C ARG A 183 -11.79 5.00 -0.06
N THR A 184 -12.30 5.98 -0.80
CA THR A 184 -11.88 7.40 -0.70
C THR A 184 -12.62 8.17 0.39
N ASN A 185 -13.58 7.54 1.07
CA ASN A 185 -14.30 8.13 2.19
C ASN A 185 -13.49 7.93 3.48
N PHE A 186 -12.89 9.01 3.99
CA PHE A 186 -12.09 9.01 5.21
C PHE A 186 -12.89 8.61 6.46
N ASN A 187 -14.17 8.98 6.55
CA ASN A 187 -15.03 8.55 7.66
C ASN A 187 -15.19 7.03 7.67
N ARG A 188 -15.31 6.41 6.49
CA ARG A 188 -15.37 4.96 6.36
C ARG A 188 -14.08 4.30 6.84
N ILE A 189 -12.92 4.76 6.35
CA ILE A 189 -11.62 4.20 6.74
C ILE A 189 -11.41 4.34 8.26
N LYS A 190 -11.61 5.55 8.80
CA LYS A 190 -11.48 5.82 10.24
C LYS A 190 -12.44 4.97 11.07
N GLY A 191 -13.73 4.96 10.72
CA GLY A 191 -14.75 4.21 11.46
C GLY A 191 -14.50 2.70 11.48
N VAL A 192 -14.12 2.12 10.33
CA VAL A 192 -13.78 0.68 10.24
C VAL A 192 -12.53 0.35 11.06
N LEU A 193 -11.48 1.15 10.97
CA LEU A 193 -10.26 0.90 11.72
C LEU A 193 -10.48 1.03 13.24
N LEU A 194 -11.21 2.05 13.70
CA LEU A 194 -11.56 2.17 15.12
C LEU A 194 -12.41 0.99 15.60
N ALA A 195 -13.31 0.45 14.77
CA ALA A 195 -14.09 -0.74 15.11
C ALA A 195 -13.20 -2.00 15.21
N ILE A 196 -12.20 -2.13 14.34
CA ILE A 196 -11.22 -3.23 14.39
C ILE A 196 -10.38 -3.15 15.67
N ASP A 197 -9.96 -1.94 16.05
CA ASP A 197 -9.17 -1.71 17.26
C ASP A 197 -9.96 -2.06 18.53
N GLU A 198 -11.21 -1.59 18.64
CA GLU A 198 -12.10 -1.95 19.75
C GLU A 198 -12.39 -3.46 19.79
N PHE A 199 -12.71 -4.05 18.64
CA PHE A 199 -13.04 -5.47 18.57
C PHE A 199 -11.85 -6.38 18.91
N LYS A 200 -10.63 -5.95 18.61
CA LYS A 200 -9.40 -6.70 18.94
C LYS A 200 -9.30 -6.96 20.44
N ASP A 201 -9.70 -6.01 21.28
CA ASP A 201 -9.66 -6.14 22.74
C ASP A 201 -10.73 -7.11 23.28
N GLU A 202 -11.75 -7.44 22.50
CA GLU A 202 -12.75 -8.46 22.84
C GLU A 202 -12.28 -9.89 22.53
N LEU A 203 -11.25 -10.05 21.71
CA LEU A 203 -10.78 -11.35 21.23
C LEU A 203 -9.86 -12.02 22.25
N ASN A 204 -10.00 -13.34 22.38
CA ASN A 204 -8.96 -14.11 23.06
C ASN A 204 -7.67 -14.10 22.21
N PRO A 205 -6.46 -14.18 22.82
CA PRO A 205 -5.19 -14.08 22.10
C PRO A 205 -4.99 -15.09 20.94
N ARG A 206 -5.74 -16.19 20.93
CA ARG A 206 -5.68 -17.23 19.89
C ARG A 206 -6.70 -17.05 18.77
N GLU A 207 -7.60 -16.06 18.86
CA GLU A 207 -8.64 -15.87 17.86
C GLU A 207 -8.12 -15.10 16.64
N PRO A 208 -8.28 -15.63 15.41
CA PRO A 208 -7.76 -14.99 14.22
C PRO A 208 -8.64 -13.81 13.76
N ILE A 209 -8.25 -12.59 14.11
CA ILE A 209 -8.97 -11.34 13.76
C ILE A 209 -9.25 -11.21 12.24
N ILE A 210 -8.31 -11.67 11.41
CA ILE A 210 -8.38 -11.60 9.94
C ILE A 210 -9.69 -12.20 9.41
N LYS A 211 -10.13 -13.34 9.96
CA LYS A 211 -11.37 -14.01 9.53
C LYS A 211 -12.58 -13.08 9.74
N TYR A 212 -12.65 -12.42 10.89
CA TYR A 212 -13.77 -11.57 11.25
C TYR A 212 -13.79 -10.28 10.46
N VAL A 213 -12.63 -9.64 10.29
CA VAL A 213 -12.49 -8.43 9.46
C VAL A 213 -12.95 -8.71 8.04
N ARG A 214 -12.56 -9.85 7.46
CA ARG A 214 -12.98 -10.25 6.12
C ARG A 214 -14.49 -10.40 5.98
N GLU A 215 -15.14 -11.12 6.90
CA GLU A 215 -16.59 -11.31 6.87
C GLU A 215 -17.37 -10.02 7.19
N ALA A 216 -16.86 -9.20 8.11
CA ALA A 216 -17.42 -7.89 8.41
C ALA A 216 -17.33 -6.94 7.21
N ASN A 217 -16.19 -6.91 6.50
CA ASN A 217 -16.03 -6.10 5.28
C ASN A 217 -16.98 -6.54 4.17
N LYS A 218 -17.23 -7.85 3.99
CA LYS A 218 -18.27 -8.32 3.05
C LYS A 218 -19.65 -7.80 3.43
N SER A 219 -20.01 -7.87 4.72
CA SER A 219 -21.28 -7.36 5.23
C SER A 219 -21.39 -5.84 5.04
N LEU A 220 -20.32 -5.10 5.33
CA LEU A 220 -20.26 -3.66 5.16
C LEU A 220 -20.36 -3.25 3.68
N ASN A 221 -19.72 -3.97 2.76
CA ASN A 221 -19.85 -3.74 1.33
C ASN A 221 -21.30 -3.93 0.83
N ARG A 222 -22.01 -4.94 1.35
CA ARG A 222 -23.44 -5.14 1.04
C ARG A 222 -24.30 -4.01 1.61
N TYR A 223 -24.01 -3.58 2.84
CA TYR A 223 -24.68 -2.44 3.46
C TYR A 223 -24.45 -1.15 2.66
N ALA A 224 -23.22 -0.92 2.19
CA ALA A 224 -22.82 0.20 1.35
C ALA A 224 -23.55 0.28 0.01
N ALA A 225 -23.96 -0.86 -0.54
CA ALA A 225 -24.64 -0.92 -1.84
C ALA A 225 -26.08 -0.38 -1.79
N VAL A 226 -26.70 -0.39 -0.60
CA VAL A 226 -28.10 0.02 -0.40
C VAL A 226 -28.25 1.20 0.55
N THR A 227 -27.14 1.71 1.09
CA THR A 227 -27.11 2.83 2.03
C THR A 227 -26.10 3.86 1.58
N ALA A 228 -26.44 5.14 1.71
CA ALA A 228 -25.53 6.23 1.38
C ALA A 228 -24.47 6.44 2.48
N LEU A 229 -23.49 5.53 2.57
CA LEU A 229 -22.38 5.58 3.53
C LEU A 229 -21.61 6.91 3.52
N ASN A 230 -21.66 7.66 2.42
CA ASN A 230 -21.01 8.96 2.30
C ASN A 230 -21.58 10.04 3.22
N PHE A 231 -22.79 9.85 3.75
CA PHE A 231 -23.40 10.79 4.70
C PHE A 231 -23.24 10.36 6.17
N LEU A 232 -22.70 9.17 6.42
CA LEU A 232 -22.46 8.72 7.79
C LEU A 232 -21.16 9.31 8.33
N THR A 233 -21.19 9.62 9.62
CA THR A 233 -20.02 9.97 10.42
C THR A 233 -19.13 8.73 10.64
N TYR A 234 -17.87 8.93 11.01
CA TYR A 234 -16.98 7.82 11.33
C TYR A 234 -17.49 7.03 12.55
N ASP A 235 -18.16 7.69 13.51
CA ASP A 235 -18.72 7.05 14.71
C ASP A 235 -19.89 6.12 14.36
N GLU A 236 -20.80 6.55 13.48
CA GLU A 236 -21.89 5.69 12.98
C GLU A 236 -21.34 4.49 12.22
N ILE A 237 -20.34 4.71 11.35
CA ILE A 237 -19.69 3.62 10.61
C ILE A 237 -18.96 2.68 11.56
N ARG A 238 -18.30 3.19 12.61
CA ARG A 238 -17.66 2.38 13.65
C ARG A 238 -18.69 1.46 14.31
N SER A 239 -19.83 1.98 14.75
CA SER A 239 -20.88 1.17 15.38
C SER A 239 -21.42 0.08 14.45
N ILE A 240 -21.63 0.39 13.17
CA ILE A 240 -22.09 -0.60 12.17
C ILE A 240 -21.03 -1.68 11.94
N ALA A 241 -19.77 -1.29 11.71
CA ALA A 241 -18.67 -2.21 11.45
C ALA A 241 -18.42 -3.13 12.65
N LEU A 242 -18.45 -2.58 13.87
CA LEU A 242 -18.32 -3.33 15.11
C LEU A 242 -19.45 -4.34 15.30
N GLY A 243 -20.69 -3.97 14.96
CA GLY A 243 -21.82 -4.89 14.95
C GLY A 243 -21.60 -6.07 13.99
N PHE A 244 -21.07 -5.82 12.79
CA PHE A 244 -20.73 -6.91 11.86
C PHE A 244 -19.56 -7.78 12.34
N LEU A 245 -18.55 -7.19 12.98
CA LEU A 245 -17.43 -7.94 13.58
C LEU A 245 -17.94 -8.89 14.67
N ARG A 246 -18.72 -8.38 15.64
CA ARG A 246 -19.33 -9.19 16.71
C ARG A 246 -20.24 -10.29 16.17
N LYS A 247 -21.11 -9.97 15.21
CA LYS A 247 -21.98 -10.96 14.53
C LYS A 247 -21.17 -12.06 13.83
N SER A 248 -20.04 -11.71 13.20
CA SER A 248 -19.17 -12.70 12.55
C SER A 248 -18.48 -13.65 13.54
N ARG A 249 -18.34 -13.24 14.80
CA ARG A 249 -17.84 -14.05 15.91
C ARG A 249 -18.91 -14.95 16.53
N GLU A 250 -20.14 -14.45 16.67
CA GLU A 250 -21.28 -15.20 17.21
C GLU A 250 -21.77 -16.31 16.27
N GLY A 251 -21.70 -16.12 14.95
CA GLY A 251 -22.04 -17.14 13.95
C GLY A 251 -21.04 -18.29 13.83
N ARG A 252 -20.26 -18.56 14.89
CA ARG A 252 -19.34 -19.69 15.03
C ARG A 252 -20.06 -20.95 15.49
#